data_AF-A0A9N9DBL3-F1
#
_entry.id   AF-A0A9N9DBL3-F1
#
_cell.length_a   1.000
_cell.length_b   1.000
_cell.length_c   1.000
_cell.angle_alpha   90.00
_cell.angle_beta   90.00
_cell.angle_gamma   90.00
#
_symmetry.space_group_name_H-M   'P 1'
#
loop_
_entity.id
_entity.type
_entity.pdbx_description
1 polymer ?
#
loop_
_entity_poly.entity_id
_entity_poly.type
_entity_poly.pdbx_seq_one_letter_code
_entity_poly.pdbx_strand_id
1 'polypeptide(L)'
;MDNRIIELNHVAEGGSSRVLKKILVINGNETPVAMKIVDKKSNEADRELKTYSEIKSHENIIKFYESHHEPDGSYAFALAYAELGSL
;
A
#
# COMPACT_ATOMS: atom_id res chain seq x y z
N MET A 1 5.20 11.72 15.18
CA MET A 1 4.87 10.28 15.23
C MET A 1 5.59 9.67 14.05
N ASP A 2 6.57 8.81 14.31
CA ASP A 2 7.54 8.37 13.29
C ASP A 2 7.09 7.04 12.70
N ASN A 3 6.43 7.08 11.54
CA ASN A 3 6.18 5.88 10.74
C ASN A 3 7.52 5.45 10.11
N ARG A 4 7.96 4.22 10.38
CA ARG A 4 9.20 3.65 9.84
C ARG A 4 8.91 2.33 9.14
N ILE A 5 9.61 2.09 8.03
CA ILE A 5 9.53 0.88 7.20
C ILE A 5 10.78 0.03 7.48
N ILE A 6 10.61 -1.24 7.89
CA ILE A 6 11.70 -2.07 8.44
C ILE A 6 12.11 -3.23 7.51
N GLU A 7 11.19 -3.81 6.74
CA GLU A 7 11.46 -5.01 5.93
C GLU A 7 10.79 -4.89 4.55
N LEU A 8 11.37 -5.54 3.54
CA LEU A 8 10.97 -5.45 2.13
C LEU A 8 11.04 -6.84 1.49
N ASN A 9 9.89 -7.47 1.29
CA ASN A 9 9.78 -8.73 0.53
C ASN A 9 8.91 -8.50 -0.70
N HIS A 10 9.39 -8.88 -1.89
CA HIS A 10 8.61 -8.75 -3.12
C HIS A 10 7.42 -9.73 -3.11
N VAL A 11 6.22 -9.24 -3.46
CA VAL A 11 4.99 -10.05 -3.47
C VAL A 11 4.53 -10.31 -4.90
N ALA A 12 4.37 -9.25 -5.71
CA ALA A 12 3.86 -9.35 -7.07
C ALA A 12 4.24 -8.13 -7.91
N GLU A 13 4.28 -8.29 -9.23
CA GLU A 13 4.51 -7.22 -10.19
C GLU A 13 3.57 -7.39 -11.39
N GLY A 14 3.10 -6.27 -11.95
CA GLY A 14 2.25 -6.27 -13.13
C GLY A 14 2.13 -4.89 -13.76
N GLY A 15 2.41 -4.80 -15.07
CA GLY A 15 2.23 -3.59 -15.88
C GLY A 15 2.94 -2.38 -15.30
N SER A 16 2.16 -1.47 -14.69
CA SER A 16 2.62 -0.20 -14.10
C SER A 16 2.61 -0.21 -12.57
N SER A 17 2.56 -1.38 -11.93
CA SER A 17 2.53 -1.50 -10.48
C SER A 17 3.29 -2.71 -9.95
N ARG A 18 3.74 -2.59 -8.69
CA ARG A 18 4.35 -3.67 -7.93
C ARG A 18 3.87 -3.66 -6.49
N VAL A 19 3.82 -4.82 -5.85
CA VAL A 19 3.40 -5.00 -4.47
C VAL A 19 4.54 -5.59 -3.66
N LEU A 20 4.84 -4.97 -2.53
CA LEU A 20 5.89 -5.36 -1.61
C LEU A 20 5.27 -5.58 -0.22
N LYS A 21 5.66 -6.65 0.49
CA LYS A 21 5.36 -6.80 1.91
C LYS A 21 6.33 -5.91 2.68
N LYS A 22 5.79 -5.08 3.57
CA LYS A 22 6.55 -4.21 4.47
C LYS A 22 6.03 -4.31 5.91
N ILE A 23 6.85 -3.91 6.87
CA ILE A 23 6.41 -3.67 8.25
C ILE A 23 6.22 -2.17 8.43
N LEU A 24 5.02 -1.76 8.84
CA LEU A 24 4.67 -0.39 9.21
C LEU A 24 4.55 -0.30 10.73
N VAL A 25 5.28 0.62 11.34
CA VAL A 25 5.18 0.88 12.79
C VAL A 25 4.08 1.92 13.04
N ILE A 26 2.97 1.50 13.64
CA ILE A 26 1.84 2.37 14.01
C ILE A 26 1.75 2.40 15.54
N ASN A 27 1.96 3.57 16.15
CA ASN A 27 1.94 3.74 17.61
C ASN A 27 2.86 2.74 18.36
N GLY A 28 4.01 2.42 17.77
CA GLY A 28 4.98 1.47 18.33
C GLY A 28 4.66 -0.01 18.06
N ASN A 29 3.54 -0.31 17.38
CA ASN A 29 3.20 -1.67 16.96
C ASN A 29 3.64 -1.94 15.52
N GLU A 30 4.38 -3.01 15.32
CA GLU A 30 4.74 -3.50 13.99
C GLU A 30 3.54 -4.18 13.33
N THR A 31 3.11 -3.62 12.19
CA THR A 31 1.98 -4.12 11.41
C THR A 31 2.46 -4.53 10.02
N PRO A 32 2.27 -5.78 9.59
CA PRO A 32 2.55 -6.18 8.21
C PRO A 32 1.57 -5.50 7.26
N VAL A 33 2.11 -4.86 6.23
CA VAL A 33 1.35 -4.15 5.19
C VAL A 33 1.78 -4.62 3.80
N ALA A 34 0.84 -4.63 2.87
CA ALA A 34 1.12 -4.70 1.44
C ALA A 34 1.29 -3.26 0.93
N MET A 35 2.50 -2.91 0.51
CA MET A 35 2.82 -1.65 -0.12
C MET A 35 2.69 -1.79 -1.63
N LYS A 36 1.63 -1.22 -2.20
CA LYS A 36 1.44 -1.15 -3.65
C LYS A 36 2.07 0.12 -4.19
N ILE A 37 3.06 -0.01 -5.06
CA ILE A 37 3.70 1.10 -5.76
C ILE A 37 3.13 1.16 -7.17
N VAL A 38 2.62 2.32 -7.57
CA VAL A 38 2.01 2.58 -8.88
C VAL A 38 2.78 3.72 -9.56
N ASP A 39 3.26 3.47 -10.77
CA ASP A 39 4.08 4.42 -11.51
C ASP A 39 3.28 5.67 -11.92
N LYS A 40 3.93 6.84 -11.83
CA LYS A 40 3.38 8.16 -12.20
C LYS A 40 2.79 8.24 -13.60
N LYS A 41 3.33 7.44 -14.53
CA LYS A 41 2.93 7.49 -15.94
C LYS A 41 1.49 7.00 -16.16
N SER A 42 0.88 6.41 -15.13
CA SER A 42 -0.49 5.96 -15.14
C SER A 42 -1.40 6.99 -14.45
N ASN A 43 -2.53 7.34 -15.08
CA ASN A 43 -3.65 8.00 -14.36
C ASN A 43 -4.29 7.06 -13.31
N GLU A 44 -3.75 5.86 -13.13
CA GLU A 44 -4.26 4.84 -12.23
C GLU A 44 -4.00 5.22 -10.77
N ALA A 45 -2.87 5.86 -10.47
CA ALA A 45 -2.54 6.28 -9.10
C ALA A 45 -3.59 7.26 -8.52
N ASP A 46 -3.96 8.30 -9.27
CA ASP A 46 -4.98 9.27 -8.82
C ASP A 46 -6.37 8.62 -8.68
N ARG A 47 -6.72 7.73 -9.62
CA ARG A 47 -7.98 6.98 -9.57
C ARG A 47 -8.04 6.06 -8.35
N GLU A 48 -6.96 5.37 -8.05
CA GLU A 48 -6.87 4.49 -6.89
C GLU A 48 -6.91 5.28 -5.59
N LEU A 49 -6.17 6.38 -5.49
CA LEU A 49 -6.18 7.24 -4.31
C LEU A 49 -7.61 7.75 -4.02
N LYS A 50 -8.32 8.21 -5.06
CA LYS A 50 -9.72 8.63 -4.94
C LYS A 50 -10.63 7.48 -4.49
N THR A 51 -10.40 6.28 -5.03
CA THR A 51 -11.19 5.10 -4.65
C THR A 51 -10.98 4.75 -3.18
N TYR A 52 -9.73 4.71 -2.71
CA TYR A 52 -9.42 4.40 -1.31
C TYR A 52 -9.90 5.48 -0.34
N SER A 53 -9.96 6.76 -0.73
CA SER A 53 -10.47 7.83 0.13
C SER A 53 -12.00 7.85 0.25
N GLU A 54 -12.72 7.35 -0.76
CA GLU A 54 -14.19 7.30 -0.78
C GLU A 54 -14.75 6.03 -0.13
N ILE A 55 -13.98 4.94 -0.09
CA ILE A 55 -14.42 3.68 0.51
C ILE A 55 -14.40 3.78 2.03
N LYS A 56 -15.55 3.50 2.65
CA LYS A 56 -15.64 3.34 4.11
C LYS A 56 -14.99 2.03 4.54
N SER A 57 -14.28 2.07 5.66
CA SER A 57 -13.70 0.87 6.29
C SER A 57 -14.78 -0.20 6.50
N HIS A 58 -14.50 -1.43 6.05
CA HIS A 58 -15.37 -2.60 6.20
C HIS A 58 -14.50 -3.84 6.45
N GLU A 59 -15.01 -4.81 7.22
CA GLU A 59 -14.30 -6.06 7.55
C GLU A 59 -13.86 -6.92 6.36
N ASN A 60 -14.54 -6.79 5.20
CA ASN A 60 -14.32 -7.59 4.00
C ASN A 60 -13.63 -6.79 2.88
N ILE A 61 -13.17 -5.57 3.21
CA ILE A 61 -12.43 -4.71 2.31
C ILE A 61 -11.04 -4.54 2.89
N ILE A 62 -10.02 -4.70 2.06
CA ILE A 62 -8.63 -4.47 2.47
C ILE A 62 -8.51 -3.05 3.02
N LYS A 63 -8.06 -2.95 4.27
CA LYS A 63 -7.90 -1.66 4.95
C LYS A 63 -6.77 -0.86 4.30
N PHE A 64 -7.07 0.38 3.96
CA PHE A 64 -6.11 1.40 3.56
C PHE A 64 -5.59 2.13 4.81
N TYR A 65 -4.26 2.27 4.92
CA TYR A 65 -3.62 2.98 6.03
C TYR A 65 -3.20 4.38 5.62
N GLU A 66 -2.34 4.48 4.60
CA GLU A 66 -1.76 5.74 4.15
C GLU A 66 -1.23 5.64 2.71
N SER A 67 -0.95 6.80 2.11
CA SER A 67 -0.29 6.91 0.82
C SER A 67 0.92 7.83 0.92
N HIS A 68 1.98 7.50 0.19
CA HIS A 68 3.21 8.29 0.08
C HIS A 68 3.52 8.59 -1.38
N HIS A 69 4.06 9.78 -1.63
CA HIS A 69 4.58 10.14 -2.94
C HIS A 69 6.08 9.85 -2.97
N GLU A 70 6.51 8.99 -3.89
CA GLU A 70 7.90 8.60 -4.03
C GLU A 70 8.70 9.67 -4.79
N PRO A 71 10.02 9.80 -4.58
CA PRO A 71 10.85 10.80 -5.26
C PRO A 71 10.89 10.64 -6.78
N ASP A 72 10.71 9.42 -7.28
CA ASP A 72 10.63 9.11 -8.72
C ASP A 72 9.27 9.51 -9.35
N GLY A 73 8.34 10.00 -8.53
CA GLY A 73 7.01 10.43 -8.93
C GLY A 73 5.93 9.38 -8.79
N SER A 74 6.28 8.15 -8.42
CA SER A 74 5.32 7.06 -8.18
C SER A 74 4.51 7.30 -6.91
N TYR A 75 3.38 6.62 -6.78
CA TYR A 75 2.58 6.61 -5.56
C TYR A 75 2.69 5.26 -4.88
N ALA A 76 2.94 5.28 -3.58
CA ALA A 76 2.97 4.09 -2.73
C ALA A 76 1.74 4.09 -1.81
N PHE A 77 0.99 3.00 -1.78
CA PHE A 77 -0.20 2.81 -0.97
C PHE A 77 0.03 1.70 0.05
N ALA A 78 -0.10 2.01 1.34
CA ALA A 78 0.00 1.04 2.42
C ALA A 78 -1.38 0.41 2.70
N LEU A 79 -1.49 -0.88 2.43
CA LEU A 79 -2.70 -1.68 2.56
C LEU A 79 -2.50 -2.80 3.59
N ALA A 80 -3.57 -3.31 4.20
CA ALA A 80 -3.47 -4.49 5.06
C ALA A 80 -2.94 -5.69 4.30
N TYR A 81 -1.96 -6.39 4.89
CA TYR A 81 -1.40 -7.60 4.32
C TYR A 81 -2.31 -8.79 4.58
N ALA A 82 -2.74 -9.49 3.52
CA ALA A 82 -3.49 -10.74 3.63
C ALA A 82 -2.53 -11.93 3.54
N GLU A 83 -2.30 -12.62 4.65
CA GLU A 83 -1.30 -13.72 4.74
C GLU A 83 -1.59 -14.90 3.81
N LEU A 84 -2.87 -15.19 3.54
CA LEU A 84 -3.28 -16.29 2.66
C LEU A 84 -3.27 -15.93 1.16
N GLY A 85 -2.98 -14.66 0.82
CA GLY A 85 -2.97 -14.20 -0.56
C GLY A 85 -4.36 -14.16 -1.20
N SER A 86 -4.44 -14.52 -2.48
CA SER A 86 -5.69 -14.54 -3.26
C SER A 86 -6.52 -15.81 -2.99
N LEU A 87 -7.85 -15.65 -2.94
CA LEU A 87 -8.83 -16.75 -2.87
C LEU A 87 -9.03 -17.44 -4.23
#